data_AF-A0A378K0S7-F1
#
_entry.id   AF-A0A378K0S7-F1
#
_cell.length_a   1.000
_cell.length_b   1.000
_cell.length_c   1.000
_cell.angle_alpha   90.00
_cell.angle_beta   90.00
_cell.angle_gamma   90.00
#
_symmetry.space_group_name_H-M   'P 1'
#
loop_
_entity.id
_entity.type
_entity.pdbx_description
1 polymer ?
#
loop_
_entity_poly.entity_id
_entity_poly.type
_entity_poly.pdbx_seq_one_letter_code
_entity_poly.pdbx_strand_id
1 'polypeptide(L)'
;MVTISLTNKNPDSNDHSVTINLNSGVCSFPDKREVPLSEFIKQEDFVHPLLSEPFVHSADHVYLYEYDNITQLFYSAVFVYKTLLHADNPNLCVFKIQPSCQFKQNKVPDELYFSIDGTKPATELISVMQLNKIVSTLMRDSFEYSEDFVINDTFTVDQLPPSVNGDLFYPDKEPFYEIFEHTANLSRLELRYINPVIGFGVFCREPIKAGEFLGIYTGVKQVNLPSILNYSYKQNGDSLSMILDGRNYGNITRFINHAPNPDKNKPSADSSNQLFSNSKCSIYIINGLSFMVYLTTRDVMPGEQLLVDYGATYFQKSTPILFKSNGRPVNRYTRMSKKKLGHLRVMAHHGVVKAQRFLQLRMVFIITLICILMAGLHLLSI
;
A
#
# COMPACT_ATOMS: atom_id res chain seq x y z
N MET A 1 -19.80 -18.01 8.69
CA MET A 1 -19.99 -18.00 10.15
C MET A 1 -18.78 -17.30 10.74
N VAL A 2 -19.00 -16.17 11.41
CA VAL A 2 -17.97 -15.31 11.98
C VAL A 2 -17.95 -15.53 13.49
N THR A 3 -16.78 -15.83 14.04
CA THR A 3 -16.57 -15.94 15.48
C THR A 3 -15.64 -14.84 15.99
N ILE A 4 -15.85 -14.38 17.22
CA ILE A 4 -14.94 -13.48 17.91
C ILE A 4 -14.51 -14.09 19.25
N SER A 5 -13.20 -14.14 19.49
CA SER A 5 -12.66 -14.56 20.78
C SER A 5 -12.30 -13.34 21.62
N LEU A 6 -12.68 -13.34 22.89
CA LEU A 6 -12.41 -12.28 23.86
C LEU A 6 -11.73 -12.86 25.11
N THR A 7 -10.74 -12.15 25.65
CA THR A 7 -10.16 -12.47 26.96
C THR A 7 -10.77 -11.60 28.05
N ASN A 8 -11.16 -12.24 29.15
CA ASN A 8 -11.71 -11.54 30.30
C ASN A 8 -10.62 -10.68 30.96
N LYS A 9 -10.92 -9.39 31.15
CA LYS A 9 -10.05 -8.43 31.83
C LYS A 9 -10.27 -8.42 33.35
N ASN A 10 -11.26 -9.17 33.87
CA ASN A 10 -11.43 -9.42 35.29
C ASN A 10 -10.51 -10.57 35.75
N PRO A 11 -9.45 -10.31 36.53
CA PRO A 11 -8.51 -11.35 36.97
C PRO A 11 -9.11 -12.34 37.97
N ASP A 12 -10.21 -11.98 38.64
CA ASP A 12 -10.85 -12.79 39.68
C ASP A 12 -11.93 -13.73 39.14
N SER A 13 -12.27 -13.63 37.85
CA SER A 13 -13.24 -14.51 37.22
C SER A 13 -12.65 -15.88 36.89
N ASN A 14 -13.48 -16.92 37.00
CA ASN A 14 -13.14 -18.27 36.55
C ASN A 14 -13.19 -18.39 35.01
N ASP A 15 -13.90 -17.49 34.33
CA ASP A 15 -14.07 -17.51 32.88
C ASP A 15 -13.05 -16.58 32.23
N HIS A 16 -11.88 -17.12 31.89
CA HIS A 16 -10.77 -16.34 31.35
C HIS A 16 -10.94 -15.93 29.87
N SER A 17 -11.74 -16.67 29.11
CA SER A 17 -11.98 -16.36 27.70
C SER A 17 -13.30 -16.93 27.22
N VAL A 18 -13.82 -16.33 26.16
CA VAL A 18 -15.05 -16.76 25.48
C VAL A 18 -14.87 -16.66 23.98
N THR A 19 -15.47 -17.56 23.22
CA THR A 19 -15.63 -17.45 21.77
C THR A 19 -17.10 -17.27 21.44
N ILE A 20 -17.44 -16.14 20.85
CA ILE A 20 -18.82 -15.76 20.52
C ILE A 20 -19.05 -16.01 19.03
N ASN A 21 -20.08 -16.78 18.73
CA ASN A 21 -20.57 -16.92 17.38
C ASN A 21 -21.50 -15.76 17.03
N LEU A 22 -21.07 -14.86 16.14
CA LEU A 22 -21.84 -13.65 15.82
C LEU A 22 -23.09 -13.96 14.98
N ASN A 23 -23.18 -15.12 14.35
CA ASN A 23 -24.37 -15.48 13.57
C ASN A 23 -25.45 -16.11 14.45
N SER A 24 -25.09 -17.00 15.37
CA SER A 24 -26.04 -17.72 16.24
C SER A 24 -26.24 -17.07 17.60
N GLY A 25 -25.38 -16.13 18.00
CA GLY A 25 -25.38 -15.57 19.35
C GLY A 25 -25.03 -16.60 20.42
N VAL A 26 -24.28 -17.66 20.10
CA VAL A 26 -23.84 -18.66 21.09
C VAL A 26 -22.44 -18.31 21.56
N CYS A 27 -22.25 -18.27 22.89
CA CYS A 27 -20.97 -18.05 23.55
C CYS A 27 -20.43 -19.39 24.03
N SER A 28 -19.27 -19.82 23.51
CA SER A 28 -18.61 -21.07 23.88
C SER A 28 -17.39 -20.80 24.76
N PHE A 29 -17.33 -21.49 25.89
CA PHE A 29 -16.24 -21.39 26.87
C PHE A 29 -15.23 -22.55 26.72
N PRO A 30 -13.98 -22.40 27.21
CA PRO A 30 -12.95 -23.45 27.12
C PRO A 30 -13.34 -24.79 27.76
N ASP A 31 -14.21 -24.76 28.76
CA ASP A 31 -14.75 -25.94 29.45
C ASP A 31 -15.94 -26.59 28.70
N LYS A 32 -16.24 -26.12 27.48
CA LYS A 32 -17.32 -26.57 26.60
C LYS A 32 -18.73 -26.19 27.05
N ARG A 33 -18.87 -25.30 28.04
CA ARG A 33 -20.17 -24.67 28.30
C ARG A 33 -20.55 -23.77 27.14
N GLU A 34 -21.84 -23.74 26.83
CA GLU A 34 -22.43 -22.84 25.84
C GLU A 34 -23.55 -22.03 26.49
N VAL A 35 -23.53 -20.72 26.27
CA VAL A 35 -24.50 -19.78 26.84
C VAL A 35 -24.99 -18.84 25.73
N PRO A 36 -26.29 -18.52 25.66
CA PRO A 36 -26.77 -17.48 24.75
C PRO A 36 -26.13 -16.12 25.03
N LEU A 37 -25.80 -15.35 23.99
CA LEU A 37 -25.16 -14.04 24.10
C LEU A 37 -25.97 -13.05 24.95
N SER A 38 -27.30 -13.12 24.87
CA SER A 38 -28.22 -12.31 25.68
C SER A 38 -28.18 -12.62 27.17
N GLU A 39 -27.75 -13.82 27.56
CA GLU A 39 -27.49 -14.20 28.95
C GLU A 39 -26.05 -13.86 29.33
N PHE A 40 -25.08 -14.15 28.46
CA PHE A 40 -23.68 -13.84 28.67
C PHE A 40 -23.42 -12.35 28.93
N ILE A 41 -24.01 -11.44 28.15
CA ILE A 41 -23.82 -9.98 28.33
C ILE A 41 -24.30 -9.49 29.71
N LYS A 42 -25.15 -10.24 30.42
CA LYS A 42 -25.63 -9.89 31.77
C LYS A 42 -24.69 -10.35 32.88
N GLN A 43 -23.67 -11.15 32.57
CA GLN A 43 -22.70 -11.63 33.55
C GLN A 43 -21.79 -10.48 33.97
N GLU A 44 -21.73 -10.20 35.27
CA GLU A 44 -20.91 -9.11 35.82
C GLU A 44 -19.44 -9.50 35.95
N ASP A 45 -19.13 -10.79 35.99
CA ASP A 45 -17.78 -11.30 36.20
C ASP A 45 -16.94 -11.37 34.91
N PHE A 46 -17.55 -11.21 33.73
CA PHE A 46 -16.84 -11.11 32.47
C PHE A 46 -16.74 -9.68 31.95
N VAL A 47 -15.53 -9.11 31.94
CA VAL A 47 -15.27 -7.74 31.54
C VAL A 47 -14.40 -7.71 30.28
N HIS A 48 -14.90 -7.11 29.20
CA HIS A 48 -14.08 -6.79 28.03
C HIS A 48 -14.56 -5.47 27.42
N PRO A 49 -13.67 -4.52 27.04
CA PRO A 49 -14.08 -3.20 26.56
C PRO A 49 -15.08 -3.23 25.39
N LEU A 50 -14.94 -4.21 24.49
CA LEU A 50 -15.87 -4.37 23.37
C LEU A 50 -17.34 -4.61 23.79
N LEU A 51 -17.57 -5.26 24.94
CA LEU A 51 -18.93 -5.58 25.42
C LEU A 51 -19.63 -4.37 26.04
N SER A 52 -18.87 -3.37 26.47
CA SER A 52 -19.38 -2.14 27.09
C SER A 52 -19.46 -0.94 26.13
N GLU A 53 -19.07 -1.15 24.87
CA GLU A 53 -19.09 -0.12 23.84
C GLU A 53 -20.53 0.33 23.51
N PRO A 54 -20.83 1.64 23.49
CA PRO A 54 -22.16 2.11 23.10
C PRO A 54 -22.51 1.71 21.66
N PHE A 55 -23.78 1.34 21.49
CA PHE A 55 -24.35 0.89 20.22
C PHE A 55 -25.64 1.65 19.90
N VAL A 56 -25.88 1.87 18.61
CA VAL A 56 -27.09 2.52 18.08
C VAL A 56 -27.77 1.56 17.11
N HIS A 57 -29.04 1.21 17.39
CA HIS A 57 -29.82 0.34 16.52
C HIS A 57 -30.12 1.02 15.19
N SER A 58 -30.05 0.25 14.09
CA SER A 58 -30.52 0.66 12.78
C SER A 58 -31.74 -0.16 12.36
N ALA A 59 -32.79 0.53 11.88
CA ALA A 59 -34.05 -0.10 11.48
C ALA A 59 -33.95 -0.85 10.13
N ASP A 60 -33.01 -0.45 9.26
CA ASP A 60 -32.81 -1.05 7.93
C ASP A 60 -31.56 -1.94 7.86
N HIS A 61 -30.91 -2.19 9.01
CA HIS A 61 -29.65 -2.92 9.15
C HIS A 61 -28.46 -2.29 8.41
N VAL A 62 -28.56 -1.02 7.98
CA VAL A 62 -27.44 -0.28 7.40
C VAL A 62 -26.78 0.57 8.49
N TYR A 63 -25.47 0.40 8.64
CA TYR A 63 -24.67 1.06 9.65
C TYR A 63 -23.58 1.90 8.97
N LEU A 64 -23.72 3.23 9.07
CA LEU A 64 -22.76 4.19 8.55
C LEU A 64 -21.74 4.56 9.64
N TYR A 65 -20.46 4.44 9.31
CA TYR A 65 -19.35 4.97 10.10
C TYR A 65 -18.55 5.97 9.28
N GLU A 66 -18.55 7.21 9.74
CA GLU A 66 -17.73 8.28 9.18
C GLU A 66 -16.56 8.58 10.11
N TYR A 67 -15.40 8.88 9.53
CA TYR A 67 -14.20 9.23 10.30
C TYR A 67 -13.55 10.51 9.78
N ASP A 68 -13.02 11.31 10.70
CA ASP A 68 -12.38 12.62 10.45
C ASP A 68 -10.85 12.52 10.41
N ASN A 69 -10.26 11.46 10.96
CA ASN A 69 -8.82 11.29 11.09
C ASN A 69 -8.41 9.81 11.20
N ILE A 70 -7.10 9.56 11.24
CA ILE A 70 -6.53 8.21 11.25
C ILE A 70 -6.90 7.40 12.50
N THR A 71 -6.98 8.03 13.67
CA THR A 71 -7.37 7.35 14.92
C THR A 71 -8.80 6.84 14.83
N GLN A 72 -9.73 7.67 14.33
CA GLN A 72 -11.10 7.25 14.07
C GLN A 72 -11.19 6.19 12.97
N LEU A 73 -10.39 6.29 11.90
CA LEU A 73 -10.31 5.23 10.89
C LEU A 73 -9.98 3.88 11.52
N PHE A 74 -8.97 3.82 12.40
CA PHE A 74 -8.57 2.58 13.06
C PHE A 74 -9.65 2.03 14.00
N TYR A 75 -10.52 2.88 14.53
CA TYR A 75 -11.67 2.46 15.32
C TYR A 75 -12.76 1.76 14.50
N SER A 76 -12.69 1.75 13.18
CA SER A 76 -13.73 1.18 12.32
C SER A 76 -13.97 -0.32 12.54
N ALA A 77 -12.94 -1.10 12.92
CA ALA A 77 -13.13 -2.50 13.27
C ALA A 77 -13.91 -2.67 14.58
N VAL A 78 -13.62 -1.82 15.58
CA VAL A 78 -14.38 -1.78 16.84
C VAL A 78 -15.85 -1.51 16.55
N PHE A 79 -16.14 -0.51 15.72
CA PHE A 79 -17.50 -0.18 15.28
C PHE A 79 -18.25 -1.37 14.67
N VAL A 80 -17.61 -2.12 13.78
CA VAL A 80 -18.22 -3.29 13.13
C VAL A 80 -18.53 -4.37 14.16
N TYR A 81 -17.54 -4.78 14.96
CA TYR A 81 -17.70 -5.92 15.85
C TYR A 81 -18.59 -5.62 17.05
N LYS A 82 -18.59 -4.40 17.59
CA LYS A 82 -19.56 -4.00 18.63
C LYS A 82 -20.99 -4.05 18.08
N THR A 83 -21.20 -3.59 16.84
CA THR A 83 -22.51 -3.63 16.20
C THR A 83 -23.02 -5.06 16.07
N LEU A 84 -22.16 -6.00 15.65
CA LEU A 84 -22.54 -7.39 15.49
C LEU A 84 -22.87 -8.11 16.81
N LEU A 85 -22.28 -7.68 17.93
CA LEU A 85 -22.60 -8.21 19.25
C LEU A 85 -24.00 -7.78 19.75
N HIS A 86 -24.51 -6.65 19.27
CA HIS A 86 -25.77 -6.07 19.73
C HIS A 86 -26.92 -6.13 18.70
N ALA A 87 -26.63 -6.44 17.44
CA ALA A 87 -27.64 -6.55 16.40
C ALA A 87 -28.50 -7.82 16.57
N ASP A 88 -29.83 -7.68 16.46
CA ASP A 88 -30.75 -8.83 16.54
C ASP A 88 -30.57 -9.82 15.39
N ASN A 89 -30.21 -9.32 14.21
CA ASN A 89 -29.99 -10.12 12.99
C ASN A 89 -28.65 -9.76 12.34
N PRO A 90 -27.52 -10.23 12.89
CA PRO A 90 -26.18 -9.83 12.42
C PRO A 90 -25.95 -10.09 10.93
N ASN A 91 -26.52 -11.17 10.37
CA ASN A 91 -26.39 -11.52 8.95
C ASN A 91 -26.99 -10.50 7.97
N LEU A 92 -27.92 -9.66 8.44
CA LEU A 92 -28.54 -8.61 7.62
C LEU A 92 -27.74 -7.31 7.65
N CYS A 93 -26.72 -7.21 8.51
CA CYS A 93 -25.97 -5.97 8.69
C CYS A 93 -25.15 -5.65 7.44
N VAL A 94 -25.32 -4.40 6.98
CA VAL A 94 -24.51 -3.79 5.93
C VAL A 94 -23.73 -2.64 6.55
N PHE A 95 -22.41 -2.69 6.44
CA PHE A 95 -21.51 -1.68 6.96
C PHE A 95 -21.04 -0.78 5.83
N LYS A 96 -21.16 0.54 6.03
CA LYS A 96 -20.60 1.55 5.14
C LYS A 96 -19.59 2.39 5.92
N ILE A 97 -18.34 2.34 5.52
CA ILE A 97 -17.23 3.02 6.19
C ILE A 97 -16.60 3.99 5.21
N GLN A 98 -16.59 5.28 5.52
CA GLN A 98 -16.12 6.33 4.61
C GLN A 98 -15.49 7.52 5.36
N PRO A 99 -14.59 8.29 4.73
CA PRO A 99 -14.18 9.57 5.29
C PRO A 99 -15.40 10.51 5.43
N SER A 100 -15.42 11.29 6.50
CA SER A 100 -16.42 12.36 6.67
C SER A 100 -16.09 13.57 5.80
N CYS A 101 -17.00 14.55 5.77
CA CYS A 101 -16.72 15.86 5.17
C CYS A 101 -15.63 16.68 5.89
N GLN A 102 -15.26 16.31 7.11
CA GLN A 102 -14.21 16.95 7.91
C GLN A 102 -12.85 16.24 7.79
N PHE A 103 -12.79 15.08 7.13
CA PHE A 103 -11.55 14.35 6.92
C PHE A 103 -10.53 15.21 6.18
N LYS A 104 -9.43 15.52 6.86
CA LYS A 104 -8.33 16.28 6.28
C LYS A 104 -7.30 15.32 5.72
N GLN A 105 -7.16 15.34 4.40
CA GLN A 105 -6.06 14.66 3.73
C GLN A 105 -4.73 15.19 4.25
N ASN A 106 -3.77 14.27 4.44
CA ASN A 106 -2.40 14.61 4.78
C ASN A 106 -1.81 15.55 3.72
N LYS A 107 -0.99 16.50 4.19
CA LYS A 107 -0.33 17.42 3.27
C LYS A 107 0.62 16.64 2.36
N VAL A 108 0.25 16.59 1.09
CA VAL A 108 1.07 16.04 0.02
C VAL A 108 2.18 17.07 -0.32
N PRO A 109 3.42 16.65 -0.61
CA PRO A 109 4.44 17.55 -1.18
C PRO A 109 3.93 18.23 -2.46
N ASP A 110 4.37 19.45 -2.71
CA ASP A 110 4.07 20.11 -3.99
C ASP A 110 4.86 19.44 -5.14
N GLU A 111 6.11 19.03 -4.86
CA GLU A 111 7.06 18.58 -5.86
C GLU A 111 7.91 17.38 -5.40
N LEU A 112 8.43 16.65 -6.39
CA LEU A 112 9.27 15.47 -6.22
C LEU A 112 10.48 15.53 -7.16
N TYR A 113 11.63 15.09 -6.66
CA TYR A 113 12.82 14.92 -7.49
C TYR A 113 12.58 13.82 -8.53
N PHE A 114 12.84 14.15 -9.80
CA PHE A 114 12.53 13.28 -10.92
C PHE A 114 13.67 13.15 -11.95
N SER A 115 13.84 11.95 -12.49
CA SER A 115 14.73 11.68 -13.62
C SER A 115 14.03 10.87 -14.69
N ILE A 116 14.12 11.32 -15.95
CA ILE A 116 13.72 10.52 -17.13
C ILE A 116 14.70 9.37 -17.45
N ASP A 117 15.79 9.25 -16.70
CA ASP A 117 16.84 8.25 -16.89
C ASP A 117 17.11 7.51 -15.57
N GLY A 118 16.70 6.24 -15.50
CA GLY A 118 16.92 5.35 -14.37
C GLY A 118 18.37 5.24 -13.88
N THR A 119 19.35 5.60 -14.70
CA THR A 119 20.77 5.51 -14.35
C THR A 119 21.39 6.84 -13.89
N LYS A 120 20.64 7.94 -13.94
CA LYS A 120 21.13 9.27 -13.59
C LYS A 120 20.33 9.88 -12.44
N PRO A 121 21.00 10.53 -11.46
CA PRO A 121 20.32 11.27 -10.41
C PRO A 121 19.32 12.29 -10.96
N ALA A 122 18.27 12.54 -10.19
CA ALA A 122 17.34 13.61 -10.52
C ALA A 122 18.03 14.97 -10.37
N THR A 123 17.79 15.84 -11.34
CA THR A 123 18.25 17.24 -11.29
C THR A 123 17.12 18.21 -11.63
N GLU A 124 15.89 17.69 -11.72
CA GLU A 124 14.67 18.46 -11.94
C GLU A 124 13.63 17.99 -10.93
N LEU A 125 12.69 18.89 -10.64
CA LEU A 125 11.51 18.62 -9.84
C LEU A 125 10.31 18.47 -10.81
N ILE A 126 9.36 17.62 -10.45
CA ILE A 126 8.03 17.63 -11.06
C ILE A 126 7.01 17.83 -9.96
N SER A 127 5.93 18.54 -10.26
CA SER A 127 4.81 18.64 -9.33
C SER A 127 4.10 17.30 -9.16
N VAL A 128 3.47 17.09 -8.02
CA VAL A 128 2.60 15.92 -7.81
C VAL A 128 1.48 15.85 -8.84
N MET A 129 0.91 17.00 -9.23
CA MET A 129 -0.08 17.05 -10.31
C MET A 129 0.48 16.47 -11.62
N GLN A 130 1.73 16.78 -11.98
CA GLN A 130 2.38 16.21 -13.17
C GLN A 130 2.58 14.70 -13.01
N LEU A 131 3.04 14.24 -11.84
CA LEU A 131 3.18 12.81 -11.56
C LEU A 131 1.83 12.08 -11.73
N ASN A 132 0.76 12.61 -11.14
CA ASN A 132 -0.59 12.05 -11.25
C ASN A 132 -1.01 11.88 -12.71
N LYS A 133 -0.86 12.93 -13.53
CA LYS A 133 -1.20 12.90 -14.95
C LYS A 133 -0.34 11.91 -15.75
N ILE A 134 0.97 11.86 -15.47
CA ILE A 134 1.90 10.94 -16.14
C ILE A 134 1.53 9.49 -15.82
N VAL A 135 1.43 9.14 -14.54
CA VAL A 135 1.12 7.77 -14.10
C VAL A 135 -0.26 7.35 -14.61
N SER A 136 -1.27 8.22 -14.48
CA SER A 136 -2.62 7.93 -14.98
C SER A 136 -2.61 7.60 -16.48
N THR A 137 -1.91 8.41 -17.28
CA THR A 137 -1.80 8.21 -18.73
C THR A 137 -1.06 6.90 -19.07
N LEU A 138 0.01 6.57 -18.33
CA LEU A 138 0.78 5.35 -18.56
C LEU A 138 0.03 4.09 -18.14
N MET A 139 -0.73 4.15 -17.05
CA MET A 139 -1.55 3.05 -16.54
C MET A 139 -2.87 2.89 -17.29
N ARG A 140 -3.33 3.94 -18.00
CA ARG A 140 -4.66 4.04 -18.61
C ARG A 140 -5.77 3.91 -17.56
N ASP A 141 -5.53 4.51 -16.41
CA ASP A 141 -6.36 4.44 -15.21
C ASP A 141 -6.17 5.75 -14.41
N SER A 142 -7.01 6.03 -13.42
CA SER A 142 -6.75 7.17 -12.53
C SER A 142 -5.64 6.84 -11.53
N PHE A 143 -4.77 7.80 -11.27
CA PHE A 143 -3.81 7.74 -10.18
C PHE A 143 -3.74 9.08 -9.44
N GLU A 144 -3.84 9.00 -8.13
CA GLU A 144 -3.70 10.10 -7.20
C GLU A 144 -2.60 9.78 -6.19
N TYR A 145 -1.55 10.61 -6.17
CA TYR A 145 -0.56 10.56 -5.12
C TYR A 145 -1.20 10.99 -3.80
N SER A 146 -1.10 10.14 -2.77
CA SER A 146 -1.59 10.48 -1.44
C SER A 146 -0.80 9.77 -0.35
N GLU A 147 -0.56 10.49 0.74
CA GLU A 147 -0.02 9.96 2.00
C GLU A 147 -1.12 9.40 2.93
N ASP A 148 -2.36 9.35 2.45
CA ASP A 148 -3.51 8.89 3.24
C ASP A 148 -3.74 7.40 3.14
N PHE A 149 -4.11 6.84 4.28
CA PHE A 149 -4.68 5.50 4.39
C PHE A 149 -6.20 5.66 4.52
N VAL A 150 -6.96 5.06 3.60
CA VAL A 150 -8.40 5.35 3.46
C VAL A 150 -9.20 4.06 3.42
N ILE A 151 -10.34 4.05 4.14
CA ILE A 151 -11.43 3.08 3.95
C ILE A 151 -12.60 3.84 3.34
N ASN A 152 -13.05 3.44 2.15
CA ASN A 152 -14.26 3.95 1.53
C ASN A 152 -14.98 2.79 0.84
N ASP A 153 -15.65 1.97 1.64
CA ASP A 153 -16.20 0.70 1.18
C ASP A 153 -17.54 0.37 1.86
N THR A 154 -18.30 -0.52 1.24
CA THR A 154 -19.55 -1.07 1.76
C THR A 154 -19.52 -2.58 1.70
N PHE A 155 -19.77 -3.25 2.83
CA PHE A 155 -19.63 -4.70 2.95
C PHE A 155 -20.60 -5.31 3.95
N THR A 156 -20.74 -6.64 3.89
CA THR A 156 -21.60 -7.43 4.78
C THR A 156 -20.78 -8.38 5.65
N VAL A 157 -21.46 -9.06 6.59
CA VAL A 157 -20.84 -10.06 7.48
C VAL A 157 -20.17 -11.21 6.73
N ASP A 158 -20.67 -11.59 5.55
CA ASP A 158 -20.09 -12.69 4.77
C ASP A 158 -18.70 -12.38 4.21
N GLN A 159 -18.31 -11.09 4.19
CA GLN A 159 -17.01 -10.63 3.73
C GLN A 159 -15.98 -10.49 4.87
N LEU A 160 -16.42 -10.60 6.13
CA LEU A 160 -15.56 -10.58 7.30
C LEU A 160 -14.74 -11.88 7.42
N PRO A 161 -13.59 -11.85 8.12
CA PRO A 161 -12.83 -13.07 8.40
C PRO A 161 -13.68 -14.03 9.26
N PRO A 162 -13.51 -15.36 9.09
CA PRO A 162 -14.33 -16.35 9.80
C PRO A 162 -14.07 -16.37 11.31
N SER A 163 -12.90 -15.91 11.76
CA SER A 163 -12.57 -15.78 13.18
C SER A 163 -11.67 -14.57 13.42
N VAL A 164 -11.91 -13.84 14.50
CA VAL A 164 -11.13 -12.68 14.94
C VAL A 164 -10.82 -12.75 16.43
N ASN A 165 -9.63 -12.30 16.79
CA ASN A 165 -9.29 -12.01 18.19
C ASN A 165 -9.71 -10.57 18.52
N GLY A 166 -10.75 -10.42 19.34
CA GLY A 166 -11.27 -9.12 19.76
C GLY A 166 -10.35 -8.35 20.71
N ASP A 167 -9.34 -8.99 21.31
CA ASP A 167 -8.34 -8.30 22.11
C ASP A 167 -7.48 -7.36 21.25
N LEU A 168 -7.37 -7.62 19.94
CA LEU A 168 -6.64 -6.74 19.00
C LEU A 168 -7.27 -5.36 18.84
N PHE A 169 -8.51 -5.18 19.27
CA PHE A 169 -9.23 -3.91 19.22
C PHE A 169 -8.79 -2.94 20.31
N TYR A 170 -8.22 -3.47 21.41
CA TYR A 170 -7.78 -2.70 22.58
C TYR A 170 -6.40 -3.19 22.99
N PRO A 171 -5.35 -2.85 22.22
CA PRO A 171 -4.00 -3.29 22.54
C PRO A 171 -3.58 -2.79 23.92
N ASP A 172 -2.87 -3.63 24.69
CA ASP A 172 -2.43 -3.29 26.06
C ASP A 172 -1.46 -2.09 26.11
N LYS A 173 -0.84 -1.78 24.97
CA LYS A 173 -0.01 -0.58 24.79
C LYS A 173 -0.76 0.38 23.89
N GLU A 174 -0.73 1.67 24.26
CA GLU A 174 -1.31 2.70 23.40
C GLU A 174 -0.73 2.60 21.98
N PRO A 175 -1.59 2.62 20.95
CA PRO A 175 -1.12 2.59 19.59
C PRO A 175 -0.27 3.83 19.28
N PHE A 176 0.88 3.62 18.65
CA PHE A 176 1.74 4.71 18.21
C PHE A 176 1.21 5.32 16.90
N TYR A 177 0.16 6.15 17.01
CA TYR A 177 -0.44 6.86 15.87
C TYR A 177 0.48 7.93 15.27
N GLU A 178 1.47 8.41 16.04
CA GLU A 178 2.45 9.41 15.61
C GLU A 178 3.23 8.98 14.34
N ILE A 179 3.34 7.68 14.06
CA ILE A 179 3.94 7.20 12.81
C ILE A 179 3.22 7.71 11.55
N PHE A 180 1.92 8.02 11.65
CA PHE A 180 1.14 8.59 10.56
C PHE A 180 1.32 10.10 10.41
N GLU A 181 1.86 10.78 11.44
CA GLU A 181 2.29 12.18 11.36
C GLU A 181 3.67 12.30 10.69
N HIS A 182 4.46 11.23 10.74
CA HIS A 182 5.76 11.12 10.08
C HIS A 182 5.62 10.51 8.69
N THR A 183 5.39 11.34 7.68
CA THR A 183 5.43 10.90 6.29
C THR A 183 6.86 10.62 5.82
N ALA A 184 6.99 9.97 4.66
CA ALA A 184 8.30 9.74 4.05
C ALA A 184 9.07 11.06 3.87
N ASN A 185 10.36 11.10 4.21
CA ASN A 185 11.17 12.31 3.94
C ASN A 185 11.55 12.36 2.45
N LEU A 186 10.67 12.97 1.66
CA LEU A 186 10.78 13.01 0.20
C LEU A 186 11.96 13.85 -0.31
N SER A 187 12.54 14.72 0.53
CA SER A 187 13.76 15.46 0.15
C SER A 187 14.97 14.53 -0.05
N ARG A 188 14.96 13.38 0.64
CA ARG A 188 16.00 12.33 0.59
C ARG A 188 15.73 11.29 -0.49
N LEU A 189 14.60 11.37 -1.18
CA LEU A 189 14.17 10.40 -2.17
C LEU A 189 14.02 11.05 -3.54
N GLU A 190 14.15 10.26 -4.60
CA GLU A 190 13.83 10.68 -5.95
C GLU A 190 13.21 9.53 -6.75
N LEU A 191 12.36 9.90 -7.70
CA LEU A 191 11.80 8.98 -8.67
C LEU A 191 12.65 8.97 -9.92
N ARG A 192 13.01 7.79 -10.40
CA ARG A 192 13.65 7.64 -11.72
C ARG A 192 12.84 6.73 -12.62
N TYR A 193 12.66 7.15 -13.86
CA TYR A 193 12.05 6.33 -14.90
C TYR A 193 13.06 5.31 -15.44
N ILE A 194 12.86 4.04 -15.11
CA ILE A 194 13.79 2.96 -15.42
C ILE A 194 13.62 2.54 -16.89
N ASN A 195 12.43 2.04 -17.25
CA ASN A 195 12.10 1.63 -18.62
C ASN A 195 10.58 1.36 -18.77
N PRO A 196 10.07 1.08 -19.99
CA PRO A 196 8.64 0.84 -20.19
C PRO A 196 8.03 -0.42 -19.58
N VAL A 197 8.86 -1.36 -19.12
CA VAL A 197 8.42 -2.63 -18.51
C VAL A 197 8.28 -2.47 -17.00
N ILE A 198 9.26 -1.82 -16.36
CA ILE A 198 9.31 -1.61 -14.91
C ILE A 198 8.54 -0.33 -14.51
N GLY A 199 8.61 0.70 -15.34
CA GLY A 199 8.10 2.02 -15.02
C GLY A 199 9.11 2.81 -14.18
N PHE A 200 8.71 3.17 -12.97
CA PHE A 200 9.48 4.01 -12.06
C PHE A 200 10.16 3.19 -10.96
N GLY A 201 11.17 3.77 -10.34
CA GLY A 201 11.78 3.26 -9.11
C GLY A 201 12.10 4.41 -8.16
N VAL A 202 12.15 4.10 -6.87
CA VAL A 202 12.57 5.04 -5.82
C VAL A 202 14.06 4.91 -5.58
N PHE A 203 14.77 6.03 -5.55
CA PHE A 203 16.20 6.09 -5.32
C PHE A 203 16.51 7.02 -4.16
N CYS A 204 17.60 6.71 -3.49
CA CYS A 204 18.13 7.43 -2.37
C CYS A 204 18.96 8.64 -2.84
N ARG A 205 18.78 9.83 -2.25
CA ARG A 205 19.58 11.03 -2.54
C ARG A 205 20.62 11.33 -1.47
N GLU A 206 20.35 10.92 -0.24
CA GLU A 206 21.19 11.14 0.93
C GLU A 206 21.34 9.83 1.71
N PRO A 207 22.45 9.55 2.40
CA PRO A 207 22.61 8.31 3.15
C PRO A 207 21.41 8.03 4.09
N ILE A 208 20.88 6.81 4.06
CA ILE A 208 19.82 6.33 4.96
C ILE A 208 20.41 5.22 5.83
N LYS A 209 20.23 5.28 7.14
CA LYS A 209 20.81 4.31 8.08
C LYS A 209 19.99 3.03 8.14
N ALA A 210 20.62 1.93 8.53
CA ALA A 210 19.92 0.67 8.79
C ALA A 210 18.83 0.85 9.86
N GLY A 211 17.65 0.26 9.64
CA GLY A 211 16.50 0.35 10.55
C GLY A 211 15.71 1.65 10.46
N GLU A 212 16.10 2.58 9.58
CA GLU A 212 15.44 3.87 9.43
C GLU A 212 14.10 3.74 8.68
N PHE A 213 13.13 4.56 9.10
CA PHE A 213 11.80 4.65 8.51
C PHE A 213 11.84 5.29 7.12
N LEU A 214 11.26 4.59 6.14
CA LEU A 214 11.15 5.07 4.75
C LEU A 214 9.79 5.65 4.43
N GLY A 215 8.73 5.15 5.07
CA GLY A 215 7.36 5.53 4.79
C GLY A 215 6.36 4.42 5.09
N ILE A 216 5.09 4.80 5.18
CA ILE A 216 3.96 3.87 5.23
C ILE A 216 3.52 3.57 3.79
N TYR A 217 3.16 2.34 3.50
CA TYR A 217 2.48 2.03 2.24
C TYR A 217 1.02 2.46 2.35
N THR A 218 0.64 3.45 1.54
CA THR A 218 -0.68 4.07 1.56
C THR A 218 -1.54 3.59 0.41
N GLY A 219 -2.85 3.82 0.52
CA GLY A 219 -3.82 3.36 -0.45
C GLY A 219 -5.22 3.23 0.14
N VAL A 220 -6.09 2.58 -0.62
CA VAL A 220 -7.47 2.31 -0.22
C VAL A 220 -7.57 0.89 0.32
N LYS A 221 -8.14 0.73 1.51
CA LYS A 221 -8.58 -0.57 2.03
C LYS A 221 -9.97 -0.89 1.53
N GLN A 222 -10.14 -2.10 1.01
CA GLN A 222 -11.41 -2.61 0.49
C GLN A 222 -11.53 -4.12 0.71
N VAL A 223 -12.74 -4.63 0.91
CA VAL A 223 -12.97 -6.08 1.11
C VAL A 223 -12.85 -6.87 -0.20
N ASN A 224 -13.21 -6.23 -1.31
CA ASN A 224 -13.22 -6.88 -2.62
C ASN A 224 -11.81 -6.94 -3.21
N LEU A 225 -11.45 -8.11 -3.73
CA LEU A 225 -10.19 -8.27 -4.46
C LEU A 225 -10.22 -7.38 -5.72
N PRO A 226 -9.22 -6.49 -5.91
CA PRO A 226 -9.13 -5.73 -7.13
C PRO A 226 -8.83 -6.65 -8.31
N SER A 227 -9.26 -6.23 -9.51
CA SER A 227 -9.05 -7.00 -10.74
C SER A 227 -7.58 -7.20 -11.09
N ILE A 228 -6.69 -6.34 -10.56
CA ILE A 228 -5.25 -6.38 -10.79
C ILE A 228 -4.53 -6.24 -9.44
N LEU A 229 -3.84 -7.31 -9.02
CA LEU A 229 -3.21 -7.42 -7.70
C LEU A 229 -1.81 -6.78 -7.58
N ASN A 230 -1.32 -6.12 -8.64
CA ASN A 230 0.08 -5.66 -8.72
C ASN A 230 0.46 -4.56 -7.69
N TYR A 231 -0.50 -4.05 -6.93
CA TYR A 231 -0.32 -3.04 -5.88
C TYR A 231 -1.11 -3.38 -4.61
N SER A 232 -1.56 -4.63 -4.50
CA SER A 232 -2.54 -5.03 -3.50
C SER A 232 -1.89 -5.93 -2.47
N TYR A 233 -2.12 -5.61 -1.21
CA TYR A 233 -1.63 -6.35 -0.07
C TYR A 233 -2.79 -6.86 0.76
N LYS A 234 -2.99 -8.18 0.73
CA LYS A 234 -3.93 -8.88 1.59
C LYS A 234 -3.19 -9.44 2.81
N GLN A 235 -3.60 -9.03 4.00
CA GLN A 235 -3.05 -9.55 5.25
C GLN A 235 -4.04 -10.49 5.92
N ASN A 236 -3.55 -11.63 6.39
CA ASN A 236 -4.39 -12.65 7.03
C ASN A 236 -4.85 -12.24 8.45
N GLY A 237 -4.20 -11.24 9.07
CA GLY A 237 -4.53 -10.74 10.41
C GLY A 237 -5.39 -9.49 10.43
N ASP A 238 -5.93 -9.06 9.29
CA ASP A 238 -6.82 -7.90 9.22
C ASP A 238 -8.23 -8.29 9.67
N SER A 239 -8.74 -7.62 10.71
CA SER A 239 -10.02 -7.97 11.33
C SER A 239 -11.21 -7.66 10.45
N LEU A 240 -11.06 -6.83 9.41
CA LEU A 240 -12.12 -6.60 8.42
C LEU A 240 -11.86 -7.35 7.10
N SER A 241 -10.86 -8.25 7.05
CA SER A 241 -10.44 -8.97 5.83
C SER A 241 -10.11 -8.04 4.65
N MET A 242 -9.78 -6.77 4.95
CA MET A 242 -9.60 -5.75 3.94
C MET A 242 -8.22 -5.83 3.29
N ILE A 243 -8.18 -5.54 2.00
CA ILE A 243 -7.00 -5.50 1.15
C ILE A 243 -6.60 -4.05 0.97
N LEU A 244 -5.33 -3.75 1.27
CA LEU A 244 -4.75 -2.44 1.00
C LEU A 244 -4.30 -2.38 -0.46
N ASP A 245 -4.88 -1.48 -1.24
CA ASP A 245 -4.56 -1.31 -2.66
C ASP A 245 -3.97 0.09 -2.96
N GLY A 246 -2.70 0.11 -3.37
CA GLY A 246 -1.96 1.30 -3.75
C GLY A 246 -2.05 1.63 -5.25
N ARG A 247 -2.94 0.99 -6.01
CA ARG A 247 -2.98 1.11 -7.49
C ARG A 247 -3.36 2.51 -7.97
N ASN A 248 -4.52 2.99 -7.54
CA ASN A 248 -5.11 4.26 -8.01
C ASN A 248 -4.91 5.40 -7.01
N TYR A 249 -4.48 5.07 -5.80
CA TYR A 249 -4.30 5.99 -4.69
C TYR A 249 -3.10 5.51 -3.88
N GLY A 250 -2.05 6.33 -3.69
CA GLY A 250 -0.90 5.92 -2.87
C GLY A 250 0.33 6.81 -3.03
N ASN A 251 1.33 6.65 -2.16
CA ASN A 251 2.49 7.53 -2.07
C ASN A 251 3.73 6.99 -2.79
N ILE A 252 4.91 7.56 -2.48
CA ILE A 252 6.19 7.17 -3.08
C ILE A 252 6.55 5.69 -2.90
N THR A 253 6.11 5.05 -1.81
CA THR A 253 6.49 3.67 -1.48
C THR A 253 5.97 2.65 -2.49
N ARG A 254 4.88 2.96 -3.20
CA ARG A 254 4.33 2.11 -4.28
C ARG A 254 5.27 1.92 -5.47
N PHE A 255 6.28 2.79 -5.59
CA PHE A 255 7.28 2.74 -6.66
C PHE A 255 8.57 2.01 -6.22
N ILE A 256 8.64 1.51 -4.99
CA ILE A 256 9.79 0.71 -4.51
C ILE A 256 9.71 -0.64 -5.21
N ASN A 257 10.72 -0.97 -6.02
CA ASN A 257 10.70 -2.19 -6.83
C ASN A 257 11.10 -3.44 -6.04
N HIS A 258 10.79 -4.59 -6.63
CA HIS A 258 11.20 -5.87 -6.09
C HIS A 258 12.71 -6.11 -6.19
N ALA A 259 13.29 -6.68 -5.14
CA ALA A 259 14.49 -7.52 -5.23
C ALA A 259 14.44 -8.67 -4.20
N PRO A 260 15.10 -9.80 -4.46
CA PRO A 260 15.22 -10.91 -3.52
C PRO A 260 15.78 -10.50 -2.15
N ASN A 261 15.22 -11.09 -1.08
CA ASN A 261 15.81 -10.99 0.25
C ASN A 261 17.12 -11.80 0.32
N PRO A 262 18.25 -11.21 0.77
CA PRO A 262 19.53 -11.90 0.84
C PRO A 262 19.54 -13.07 1.86
N ASP A 263 18.75 -13.00 2.92
CA ASP A 263 18.68 -14.03 3.96
C ASP A 263 17.88 -15.26 3.51
N LYS A 264 16.88 -15.05 2.65
CA LYS A 264 16.00 -16.12 2.13
C LYS A 264 16.55 -16.75 0.85
N ASN A 265 17.20 -15.95 0.02
CA ASN A 265 17.67 -16.37 -1.29
C ASN A 265 19.20 -16.44 -1.25
N LYS A 266 19.74 -17.62 -0.94
CA LYS A 266 21.19 -17.83 -0.91
C LYS A 266 21.78 -17.42 -2.26
N PRO A 267 22.79 -16.55 -2.28
CA PRO A 267 23.44 -16.18 -3.53
C PRO A 267 24.05 -17.43 -4.18
N SER A 268 23.54 -17.84 -5.34
CA SER A 268 24.22 -18.83 -6.19
C SER A 268 25.47 -18.19 -6.80
N ALA A 269 26.42 -18.98 -7.30
CA ALA A 269 27.64 -18.45 -7.95
C ALA A 269 27.34 -17.45 -9.09
N ASP A 270 26.19 -17.60 -9.77
CA ASP A 270 25.70 -16.71 -10.83
C ASP A 270 25.06 -15.40 -10.33
N SER A 271 24.82 -15.26 -9.02
CA SER A 271 24.15 -14.10 -8.41
C SER A 271 25.10 -12.96 -8.00
N SER A 272 26.42 -13.12 -8.22
CA SER A 272 27.45 -12.14 -7.82
C SER A 272 27.23 -10.73 -8.40
N ASN A 273 26.44 -10.62 -9.47
CA ASN A 273 26.11 -9.36 -10.11
C ASN A 273 24.68 -8.87 -9.83
N GLN A 274 23.93 -9.47 -8.92
CA GLN A 274 22.53 -9.15 -8.65
C GLN A 274 22.36 -8.21 -7.44
N LEU A 275 21.37 -7.31 -7.50
CA LEU A 275 20.93 -6.53 -6.34
C LEU A 275 19.93 -7.31 -5.48
N PHE A 276 20.07 -7.14 -4.18
CA PHE A 276 19.19 -7.66 -3.15
C PHE A 276 18.39 -6.53 -2.50
N SER A 277 17.28 -6.87 -1.85
CA SER A 277 16.47 -5.90 -1.10
C SER A 277 17.31 -5.23 -0.01
N ASN A 278 17.27 -3.90 0.04
CA ASN A 278 17.88 -3.09 1.10
C ASN A 278 16.83 -2.47 2.05
N SER A 279 15.57 -2.85 1.85
CA SER A 279 14.46 -2.53 2.73
C SER A 279 13.58 -3.75 2.97
N LYS A 280 12.83 -3.72 4.05
CA LYS A 280 11.79 -4.69 4.39
C LYS A 280 10.48 -3.96 4.63
N CYS A 281 9.39 -4.67 4.38
CA CYS A 281 8.10 -4.25 4.86
C CYS A 281 7.75 -4.99 6.16
N SER A 282 7.34 -4.24 7.17
CA SER A 282 6.78 -4.74 8.42
C SER A 282 5.29 -4.43 8.46
N ILE A 283 4.49 -5.38 8.93
CA ILE A 283 3.04 -5.21 9.09
C ILE A 283 2.77 -4.86 10.54
N TYR A 284 1.99 -3.82 10.75
CA TYR A 284 1.52 -3.38 12.05
C TYR A 284 0.00 -3.51 12.10
N ILE A 285 -0.53 -3.78 13.29
CA ILE A 285 -1.96 -3.89 13.53
C ILE A 285 -2.31 -2.88 14.63
N ILE A 286 -3.28 -2.02 14.35
CA ILE A 286 -3.87 -1.11 15.33
C ILE A 286 -5.37 -1.33 15.30
N ASN A 287 -5.97 -1.55 16.47
CA ASN A 287 -7.40 -1.81 16.65
C ASN A 287 -7.92 -2.89 15.67
N GLY A 288 -7.15 -3.94 15.45
CA GLY A 288 -7.50 -5.03 14.53
C GLY A 288 -7.29 -4.74 13.03
N LEU A 289 -6.97 -3.52 12.61
CA LEU A 289 -6.67 -3.19 11.22
C LEU A 289 -5.17 -3.19 10.93
N SER A 290 -4.81 -3.81 9.81
CA SER A 290 -3.41 -3.93 9.38
C SER A 290 -2.98 -2.81 8.43
N PHE A 291 -1.74 -2.37 8.56
CA PHE A 291 -1.05 -1.46 7.64
C PHE A 291 0.44 -1.82 7.51
N MET A 292 1.13 -1.19 6.56
CA MET A 292 2.46 -1.60 6.13
C MET A 292 3.46 -0.46 6.28
N VAL A 293 4.60 -0.74 6.90
CA VAL A 293 5.69 0.20 7.15
C VAL A 293 6.96 -0.29 6.48
N TYR A 294 7.64 0.59 5.75
CA TYR A 294 8.92 0.31 5.12
C TYR A 294 10.07 0.78 5.99
N LEU A 295 11.03 -0.12 6.22
CA LEU A 295 12.24 0.12 7.00
C LEU A 295 13.45 -0.34 6.20
N THR A 296 14.57 0.37 6.26
CA THR A 296 15.83 -0.13 5.69
C THR A 296 16.37 -1.32 6.49
N THR A 297 17.04 -2.25 5.81
CA THR A 297 17.68 -3.43 6.45
C THR A 297 19.20 -3.27 6.59
N ARG A 298 19.77 -2.26 5.91
CA ARG A 298 21.17 -1.87 5.96
C ARG A 298 21.30 -0.37 5.67
N ASP A 299 22.49 0.18 5.84
CA ASP A 299 22.79 1.52 5.33
C ASP A 299 22.59 1.54 3.80
N VAL A 300 21.93 2.59 3.30
CA VAL A 300 21.64 2.83 1.87
C VAL A 300 22.35 4.10 1.43
N MET A 301 23.17 4.00 0.39
CA MET A 301 23.99 5.09 -0.11
C MET A 301 23.24 5.95 -1.15
N PRO A 302 23.64 7.22 -1.33
CA PRO A 302 23.14 8.05 -2.41
C PRO A 302 23.25 7.37 -3.78
N GLY A 303 22.17 7.44 -4.55
CA GLY A 303 22.05 6.85 -5.87
C GLY A 303 21.64 5.38 -5.89
N GLU A 304 21.61 4.69 -4.75
CA GLU A 304 21.05 3.34 -4.67
C GLU A 304 19.52 3.36 -4.86
N GLN A 305 19.00 2.31 -5.51
CA GLN A 305 17.55 2.08 -5.59
C GLN A 305 17.07 1.48 -4.27
N LEU A 306 15.94 1.95 -3.76
CA LEU A 306 15.23 1.27 -2.67
C LEU A 306 14.51 0.05 -3.24
N LEU A 307 14.75 -1.10 -2.62
CA LEU A 307 14.29 -2.40 -3.09
C LEU A 307 13.75 -3.21 -1.92
N VAL A 308 12.63 -3.91 -2.14
CA VAL A 308 11.96 -4.76 -1.15
C VAL A 308 11.68 -6.14 -1.73
N ASP A 309 11.59 -7.17 -0.90
CA ASP A 309 11.11 -8.48 -1.35
C ASP A 309 9.57 -8.52 -1.34
N TYR A 310 8.94 -8.67 -2.51
CA TYR A 310 7.48 -8.77 -2.63
C TYR A 310 6.95 -10.14 -2.20
N GLY A 311 7.84 -11.13 -2.03
CA GLY A 311 7.49 -12.49 -1.66
C GLY A 311 7.00 -13.35 -2.84
N ALA A 312 7.04 -14.66 -2.64
CA ALA A 312 6.72 -15.64 -3.69
C ALA A 312 5.26 -15.58 -4.14
N THR A 313 4.32 -15.23 -3.25
CA THR A 313 2.88 -15.12 -3.57
C THR A 313 2.62 -14.12 -4.68
N TYR A 314 3.33 -12.99 -4.69
CA TYR A 314 3.21 -11.97 -5.74
C TYR A 314 3.60 -12.52 -7.13
N PHE A 315 4.64 -13.36 -7.17
CA PHE A 315 5.20 -13.90 -8.41
C PHE A 315 4.63 -15.26 -8.84
N GLN A 316 3.53 -15.74 -8.24
CA GLN A 316 2.94 -17.04 -8.60
C GLN A 316 2.63 -17.18 -10.10
N LYS A 317 2.28 -16.07 -10.77
CA LYS A 317 1.92 -16.04 -12.20
C LYS A 317 2.93 -15.33 -13.09
N SER A 318 4.07 -14.88 -12.55
CA SER A 318 5.05 -14.11 -13.34
C SER A 318 6.47 -14.25 -12.80
N THR A 319 7.46 -14.17 -13.69
CA THR A 319 8.87 -14.17 -13.27
C THR A 319 9.27 -12.77 -12.79
N PRO A 320 9.92 -12.64 -11.62
CA PRO A 320 10.40 -11.35 -11.14
C PRO A 320 11.42 -10.74 -12.10
N ILE A 321 11.36 -9.42 -12.26
CA ILE A 321 12.42 -8.67 -12.95
C ILE A 321 13.50 -8.36 -11.93
N LEU A 322 14.70 -8.89 -12.18
CA LEU A 322 15.86 -8.71 -11.31
C LEU A 322 16.75 -7.57 -11.80
N PHE A 323 17.49 -6.97 -10.87
CA PHE A 323 18.43 -5.88 -11.15
C PHE A 323 19.87 -6.33 -10.95
N LYS A 324 20.77 -5.81 -11.78
CA LYS A 324 22.21 -5.97 -11.64
C LYS A 324 22.77 -4.93 -10.66
N SER A 325 23.98 -5.16 -10.15
CA SER A 325 24.73 -4.23 -9.28
C SER A 325 24.82 -2.80 -9.83
N ASN A 326 24.83 -2.63 -11.15
CA ASN A 326 24.78 -1.31 -11.82
C ASN A 326 23.37 -0.71 -11.98
N GLY A 327 22.37 -1.27 -11.30
CA GLY A 327 20.96 -0.85 -11.34
C GLY A 327 20.20 -1.23 -12.61
N ARG A 328 20.85 -1.87 -13.60
CA ARG A 328 20.17 -2.26 -14.85
C ARG A 328 19.41 -3.58 -14.69
N PRO A 329 18.24 -3.75 -15.32
CA PRO A 329 17.54 -5.03 -15.32
C PRO A 329 18.38 -6.14 -15.96
N VAL A 330 18.24 -7.37 -15.46
CA VAL A 330 18.97 -8.55 -15.97
C VAL A 330 18.55 -8.89 -17.42
N ASN A 331 17.27 -8.76 -17.74
CA ASN A 331 16.73 -9.12 -19.06
C ASN A 331 16.84 -7.95 -20.06
N ARG A 332 17.50 -8.19 -21.21
CA ARG A 332 17.55 -7.23 -22.32
C ARG A 332 16.29 -7.35 -23.19
N TYR A 333 15.31 -6.49 -22.95
CA TYR A 333 14.15 -6.37 -23.84
C TYR A 333 14.51 -5.55 -25.09
N THR A 334 14.67 -6.20 -26.25
CA THR A 334 15.08 -5.56 -27.51
C THR A 334 14.01 -4.65 -28.13
N ARG A 335 12.72 -4.83 -27.79
CA ARG A 335 11.59 -4.00 -28.28
C ARG A 335 11.34 -2.69 -27.50
N MET A 336 12.23 -2.29 -26.60
CA MET A 336 11.94 -1.15 -25.69
C MET A 336 11.98 0.23 -26.32
N SER A 337 12.65 0.44 -27.46
CA SER A 337 12.89 1.80 -27.99
C SER A 337 11.60 2.54 -28.38
N LYS A 338 10.64 1.86 -29.03
CA LYS A 338 9.34 2.46 -29.41
C LYS A 338 8.49 2.80 -28.19
N LYS A 339 8.36 1.88 -27.24
CA LYS A 339 7.60 2.13 -26.00
C LYS A 339 8.23 3.24 -25.15
N LYS A 340 9.57 3.27 -25.06
CA LYS A 340 10.30 4.33 -24.35
C LYS A 340 9.99 5.69 -24.95
N LEU A 341 9.99 5.81 -26.27
CA LEU A 341 9.61 7.06 -26.93
C LEU A 341 8.17 7.46 -26.63
N GLY A 342 7.23 6.49 -26.60
CA GLY A 342 5.86 6.72 -26.18
C GLY A 342 5.76 7.32 -24.77
N HIS A 343 6.46 6.73 -23.80
CA HIS A 343 6.46 7.22 -22.42
C HIS A 343 7.11 8.61 -22.31
N LEU A 344 8.20 8.87 -23.04
CA LEU A 344 8.82 10.20 -23.07
C LEU A 344 7.90 11.26 -23.68
N ARG A 345 7.07 10.90 -24.66
CA ARG A 345 6.02 11.81 -25.18
C ARG A 345 4.95 12.11 -24.14
N VAL A 346 4.53 11.12 -23.36
CA VAL A 346 3.60 11.32 -22.24
C VAL A 346 4.20 12.27 -21.20
N MET A 347 5.45 12.03 -20.79
CA MET A 347 6.16 12.91 -19.85
C MET A 347 6.31 14.34 -20.40
N ALA A 348 6.70 14.48 -21.68
CA ALA A 348 6.85 15.77 -22.32
C ALA A 348 5.52 16.54 -22.45
N HIS A 349 4.43 15.82 -22.79
CA HIS A 349 3.09 16.38 -22.85
C HIS A 349 2.64 16.92 -21.49
N HIS A 350 3.00 16.24 -20.41
CA HIS A 350 2.72 16.65 -19.03
C HIS A 350 3.82 17.53 -18.41
N GLY A 351 4.61 18.21 -19.23
CA GLY A 351 5.49 19.29 -18.78
C GLY A 351 6.85 18.88 -18.20
N VAL A 352 7.29 17.62 -18.38
CA VAL A 352 8.65 17.22 -18.00
C VAL A 352 9.67 17.80 -18.98
N VAL A 353 10.38 18.85 -18.56
CA VAL A 353 11.25 19.67 -19.41
C VAL A 353 12.35 18.85 -20.07
N LYS A 354 13.04 17.95 -19.34
CA LYS A 354 14.06 17.09 -19.95
C LYS A 354 13.49 16.17 -21.03
N ALA A 355 12.27 15.66 -20.86
CA ALA A 355 11.62 14.84 -21.88
C ALA A 355 11.31 15.65 -23.15
N GLN A 356 10.80 16.88 -22.99
CA GLN A 356 10.55 17.81 -24.11
C GLN A 356 11.84 18.10 -24.87
N ARG A 357 12.90 18.52 -24.17
CA ARG A 357 14.22 18.82 -24.76
C ARG A 357 14.79 17.61 -25.50
N PHE A 358 14.69 16.41 -24.93
CA PHE A 358 15.15 15.18 -25.58
C PHE A 358 14.42 14.93 -26.91
N LEU A 359 13.09 15.10 -26.93
CA LEU A 359 12.29 14.91 -28.14
C LEU A 359 12.60 15.98 -29.21
N GLN A 360 12.76 17.24 -28.81
CA GLN A 360 13.11 18.35 -29.70
C GLN A 360 14.49 18.14 -30.33
N LEU A 361 15.51 17.86 -29.52
CA LEU A 361 16.86 17.59 -30.03
C LEU A 361 16.86 16.42 -31.01
N ARG A 362 16.12 15.35 -30.70
CA ARG A 362 15.96 14.21 -31.61
C ARG A 362 15.35 14.64 -32.95
N MET A 363 14.34 15.50 -32.95
CA MET A 363 13.75 16.02 -34.20
C MET A 363 14.76 16.87 -35.00
N VAL A 364 15.52 17.74 -34.33
CA VAL A 364 16.59 18.54 -34.96
C VAL A 364 17.65 17.64 -35.61
N PHE A 365 18.09 16.58 -34.93
CA PHE A 365 19.04 15.62 -35.51
C PHE A 365 18.48 14.91 -36.74
N ILE A 366 17.20 14.50 -36.72
CA ILE A 366 16.55 13.86 -37.87
C ILE A 366 16.50 14.82 -39.06
N ILE A 367 16.08 16.07 -38.84
CA ILE A 367 16.02 17.10 -39.89
C ILE A 367 17.43 17.36 -40.45
N THR A 368 18.43 17.52 -39.59
CA THR A 368 19.83 17.76 -39.99
C THR A 368 20.36 16.60 -40.84
N LEU A 369 20.08 15.35 -40.45
CA LEU A 369 20.47 14.17 -41.22
C LEU A 369 19.79 14.14 -42.60
N ILE A 370 18.50 14.46 -42.67
CA ILE A 370 17.77 14.55 -43.95
C ILE A 370 18.40 15.64 -44.83
N CYS A 371 18.72 16.81 -44.29
CA CYS A 371 19.40 17.88 -45.02
C CYS A 371 20.76 17.45 -45.57
N ILE A 372 21.58 16.78 -44.76
CA ILE A 372 22.90 16.26 -45.20
C ILE A 372 22.74 15.23 -46.32
N LEU A 373 21.77 14.31 -46.20
CA LEU A 373 21.49 13.30 -47.22
C LEU A 373 21.01 13.93 -48.53
N MET A 374 20.11 14.92 -48.46
CA MET A 374 19.63 15.64 -49.65
C MET A 374 20.76 16.42 -50.33
N ALA A 375 21.63 17.08 -49.57
CA ALA A 375 22.79 17.78 -50.12
C ALA A 375 23.79 16.82 -50.78
N GLY A 376 24.06 15.67 -50.15
CA GLY A 376 24.91 14.62 -50.72
C GLY A 376 24.36 14.02 -52.01
N LEU A 377 23.05 13.76 -52.06
CA LEU A 377 22.37 13.29 -53.28
C LEU A 377 22.42 14.33 -54.40
N HIS A 378 22.28 15.62 -54.07
CA HIS A 378 22.40 16.69 -55.06
C HIS A 378 23.80 16.78 -55.65
N LEU A 379 24.84 16.65 -54.82
CA LEU A 379 26.24 16.65 -55.29
C LEU A 379 26.59 15.45 -56.18
N LEU A 380 25.94 14.30 -55.98
CA LEU A 380 26.13 13.12 -56.84
C LEU A 380 25.36 13.20 -58.16
N SER A 381 24.40 14.13 -58.27
CA SER A 381 23.60 14.35 -59.47
C SER A 381 24.20 15.37 -60.44
N ILE A 382 25.24 16.09 -60.01
CA ILE A 382 26.07 17.02 -60.79
C ILE A 382 27.30 16.26 -61.26
#